data_AF-A0AAU0RBR1-F1
#
_entry.id   AF-A0AAU0RBR1-F1
#
_cell.length_a   1.000
_cell.length_b   1.000
_cell.length_c   1.000
_cell.angle_alpha   90.00
_cell.angle_beta   90.00
_cell.angle_gamma   90.00
#
_symmetry.space_group_name_H-M   'P 1'
#
loop_
_entity.id
_entity.type
_entity.pdbx_description
1 polymer ?
#
loop_
_entity_poly.entity_id
_entity_poly.type
_entity_poly.pdbx_seq_one_letter_code
_entity_poly.pdbx_strand_id
1 'polypeptide(L)' 'MNQVVAKFKVNSVEDFGGSKRAKLTAVYDPNGEYKDFTKYTPSGELTIMITAEAPANTFFVPGDTITLTFSK' A
#
# COMPACT_ATOMS: atom_id res chain seq x y z
N MET A 1 16.63 -12.62 -8.92
CA MET A 1 15.88 -12.34 -7.69
C MET A 1 14.41 -12.38 -8.04
N ASN A 2 13.58 -13.06 -7.27
CA ASN A 2 12.13 -13.06 -7.50
C ASN A 2 11.57 -11.78 -6.88
N GLN A 3 11.01 -10.90 -7.72
CA GLN A 3 10.40 -9.65 -7.31
C GLN A 3 8.93 -9.64 -7.74
N VAL A 4 8.04 -9.22 -6.85
CA VAL A 4 6.63 -8.97 -7.17
C VAL A 4 6.34 -7.51 -6.87
N VAL A 5 5.72 -6.83 -7.83
CA VAL A 5 5.34 -5.42 -7.70
C VAL A 5 3.82 -5.34 -7.64
N ALA A 6 3.30 -4.67 -6.61
CA ALA A 6 1.88 -4.49 -6.40
C ALA A 6 1.56 -3.01 -6.20
N LYS A 7 0.43 -2.56 -6.76
CA LYS A 7 -0.06 -1.20 -6.55
C LYS A 7 -1.18 -1.20 -5.51
N PHE A 8 -1.13 -0.27 -4.58
CA PHE A 8 -2.08 -0.12 -3.50
C PHE A 8 -2.63 1.30 -3.48
N LYS A 9 -3.94 1.43 -3.30
CA LYS A 9 -4.60 2.73 -3.08
C LYS A 9 -4.73 2.98 -1.59
N VAL A 10 -4.36 4.17 -1.13
CA VAL A 10 -4.62 4.63 0.22
C VAL A 10 -6.11 4.93 0.35
N ASN A 11 -6.80 4.16 1.18
CA ASN A 11 -8.23 4.33 1.41
C ASN A 11 -8.50 5.33 2.52
N SER A 12 -7.77 5.20 3.63
CA SER A 12 -7.90 6.09 4.78
C SER A 12 -6.61 6.23 5.55
N VAL A 13 -6.48 7.37 6.22
CA VAL A 13 -5.46 7.64 7.22
C VAL A 13 -6.17 8.16 8.46
N GLU A 14 -5.99 7.46 9.58
CA GLU A 14 -6.55 7.80 10.87
C GLU A 14 -5.43 8.33 11.78
N ASP A 15 -5.64 9.45 12.45
CA ASP A 15 -4.67 10.09 13.34
C ASP A 15 -5.07 9.88 14.81
N PHE A 16 -4.12 9.45 15.64
CA PHE A 16 -4.30 9.19 17.07
C PHE A 16 -3.48 10.13 17.96
N GLY A 17 -2.94 11.23 17.42
CA GLY A 17 -2.21 12.25 18.16
C GLY A 17 -0.74 11.91 18.49
N GLY A 18 -0.33 10.64 18.33
CA GLY A 18 1.08 10.20 18.42
C GLY A 18 1.47 9.15 17.38
N SER A 19 0.49 8.63 16.65
CA SER A 19 0.68 7.70 15.55
C SER A 19 -0.46 7.86 14.54
N LYS A 20 -0.22 7.41 13.32
CA LYS A 20 -1.23 7.32 12.28
C LYS A 20 -1.38 5.89 11.81
N ARG A 21 -2.60 5.53 11.41
CA ARG A 21 -2.91 4.26 10.77
C ARG A 21 -3.31 4.51 9.32
N ALA A 22 -2.53 4.01 8.38
CA ALA A 22 -2.90 4.00 6.98
C ALA A 22 -3.49 2.64 6.60
N LYS A 23 -4.63 2.65 5.89
CA LYS A 23 -5.27 1.47 5.33
C LYS A 23 -5.26 1.56 3.81
N LEU A 24 -4.80 0.50 3.17
CA LEU A 24 -4.67 0.44 1.72
C LEU A 24 -5.26 -0.85 1.18
N THR A 25 -5.80 -0.80 -0.03
CA THR A 25 -6.24 -1.97 -0.79
C THR A 25 -5.50 -2.07 -2.11
N ALA A 26 -5.24 -3.30 -2.54
CA ALA A 26 -4.65 -3.55 -3.84
C ALA A 26 -5.49 -2.94 -4.97
N VAL A 27 -4.79 -2.40 -5.97
CA VAL A 27 -5.36 -1.97 -7.23
C VAL A 27 -5.16 -3.10 -8.22
N TYR A 28 -6.27 -3.63 -8.73
CA TYR A 28 -6.26 -4.73 -9.69
C TYR A 28 -6.31 -4.20 -11.11
N ASP A 29 -5.28 -4.52 -11.87
CA ASP A 29 -5.21 -4.27 -13.30
C ASP A 29 -4.66 -5.52 -13.99
N PRO A 30 -5.54 -6.41 -14.49
CA PRO A 30 -5.14 -7.68 -15.08
C PRO A 30 -4.39 -7.50 -16.42
N ASN A 31 -4.43 -6.31 -17.02
CA ASN A 31 -3.80 -6.03 -18.31
C ASN A 31 -2.64 -5.03 -18.21
N GLY A 32 -2.46 -4.39 -17.06
CA GLY A 32 -1.44 -3.36 -16.84
C GLY A 32 -0.14 -3.84 -16.23
N GLU A 33 0.60 -2.87 -15.69
CA GLU A 33 1.94 -3.03 -15.11
C GLU A 33 2.00 -4.00 -13.92
N TYR A 34 0.87 -4.20 -13.23
CA TYR A 34 0.75 -5.04 -12.02
C TYR A 34 -0.03 -6.34 -12.27
N LYS A 35 -0.11 -6.78 -13.53
CA LYS A 35 -0.83 -7.99 -13.92
C LYS A 35 -0.33 -9.24 -13.20
N ASP A 36 0.97 -9.33 -12.91
CA ASP A 36 1.54 -10.52 -12.26
C ASP A 36 1.05 -10.67 -10.82
N PHE A 37 0.92 -9.56 -10.10
CA PHE A 37 0.27 -9.54 -8.80
C PHE A 37 -1.23 -9.84 -8.95
N THR A 38 -1.93 -9.12 -9.84
CA THR A 38 -3.38 -9.24 -10.03
C THR A 38 -3.82 -10.65 -10.43
N LYS A 39 -3.07 -11.32 -11.30
CA LYS A 39 -3.40 -12.64 -11.85
C LYS A 39 -3.44 -13.74 -10.77
N TYR A 40 -2.54 -13.65 -9.80
CA TYR A 40 -2.36 -14.69 -8.78
C TYR A 40 -2.83 -14.25 -7.38
N THR A 41 -3.31 -13.01 -7.23
CA THR A 41 -3.70 -12.44 -5.94
C THR A 41 -5.13 -11.92 -6.01
N PRO A 42 -6.14 -12.69 -5.54
CA PRO A 42 -7.54 -12.29 -5.65
C PRO A 42 -7.96 -11.20 -4.66
N SER A 43 -7.22 -11.04 -3.55
CA SER A 43 -7.45 -9.99 -2.54
C SER A 43 -6.13 -9.58 -1.88
N GLY A 44 -6.00 -8.32 -1.47
CA GLY A 44 -4.80 -7.77 -0.86
C GLY A 44 -5.09 -6.47 -0.13
N GLU A 45 -4.73 -6.43 1.15
CA GLU A 45 -4.88 -5.27 2.02
C GLU A 45 -3.59 -5.02 2.80
N LEU A 46 -3.33 -3.75 3.12
CA LEU A 46 -2.25 -3.35 4.00
C LEU A 46 -2.80 -2.39 5.05
N THR A 47 -2.63 -2.75 6.31
CA THR A 47 -2.82 -1.84 7.45
C THR A 47 -1.48 -1.62 8.11
N ILE A 48 -1.05 -0.36 8.18
CA ILE A 48 0.23 0.00 8.79
C ILE A 48 0.05 1.11 9.83
N MET A 49 0.73 0.96 10.96
CA MET A 49 0.83 1.99 12.00
C MET A 49 2.18 2.69 11.87
N ILE A 50 2.16 4.01 11.92
CA ILE A 50 3.32 4.87 11.69
C ILE A 50 3.41 5.82 12.88
N THR A 51 4.54 5.83 13.57
CA THR A 51 4.77 6.78 14.66
C THR A 51 4.96 8.19 14.11
N ALA A 52 4.59 9.21 14.88
CA ALA A 52 4.67 10.60 14.45
C ALA A 52 6.10 11.05 14.09
N GLU A 53 7.11 10.42 14.70
CA GLU A 53 8.55 10.68 14.49
C GLU A 53 9.08 10.09 13.18
N ALA A 54 8.38 9.14 12.59
CA ALA A 54 8.82 8.52 11.34
C ALA A 54 8.69 9.52 10.17
N PRO A 55 9.67 9.57 9.24
CA PRO A 55 9.54 10.36 8.01
C PRO A 55 8.29 10.02 7.19
N ALA A 56 7.77 8.80 7.33
CA ALA A 56 6.57 8.33 6.65
C ALA A 56 5.25 8.89 7.23
N ASN A 57 5.28 9.66 8.33
CA ASN A 57 4.09 10.22 8.98
C ASN A 57 3.23 11.12 8.07
N THR A 58 3.83 11.70 7.03
CA THR A 58 3.13 12.54 6.02
C THR A 58 3.07 11.88 4.64
N PHE A 59 3.54 10.64 4.51
CA PHE A 59 3.71 9.98 3.22
C PHE A 59 2.39 9.46 2.64
N PHE A 60 1.46 9.01 3.48
CA PHE A 60 0.20 8.44 3.04
C PHE A 60 -0.89 9.52 2.99
N VAL A 61 -1.46 9.72 1.81
CA VAL A 61 -2.58 10.63 1.58
C VAL A 61 -3.75 9.83 1.01
N PRO A 62 -4.97 9.90 1.59
CA PRO A 62 -6.13 9.21 1.05
C PRO A 62 -6.38 9.55 -0.42
N GLY A 63 -6.60 8.53 -1.25
CA GLY A 63 -6.76 8.67 -2.70
C GLY A 63 -5.50 8.37 -3.49
N ASP A 64 -4.31 8.55 -2.91
CA ASP A 64 -3.06 8.27 -3.58
C ASP A 64 -2.86 6.79 -3.82
N THR A 65 -2.06 6.48 -4.84
CA THR A 65 -1.62 5.12 -5.12
C THR A 65 -0.13 5.00 -4.90
N ILE A 66 0.29 3.94 -4.23
CA ILE A 66 1.69 3.63 -3.96
C ILE A 66 2.05 2.25 -4.53
N THR A 67 3.34 2.05 -4.75
CA THR A 67 3.88 0.77 -5.22
C THR A 67 4.59 0.07 -4.07
N LEU A 68 4.24 -1.20 -3.85
CA LEU A 68 4.91 -2.10 -2.92
C LEU A 68 5.71 -3.13 -3.72
N THR A 69 6.98 -3.29 -3.33
CA THR A 69 7.90 -4.26 -3.91
C THR A 69 8.20 -5.35 -2.91
N PHE A 70 7.87 -6.59 -3.23
CA PHE A 70 8.25 -7.78 -2.46
C PHE A 70 9.50 -8.39 -3.09
N SER A 71 10.58 -8.50 -2.34
CA SER A 71 11.85 -9.12 -2.76
C SER A 71 12.40 -10.03 -1.68
N LYS A 72 13.11 -11.10 -2.08
CA LYS A 72 13.90 -11.99 -1.20
C LYS A 72 15.38 -11.85 -1.49
#